data_AF-A0A0Q4WPJ1-F1
#
_entry.id   AF-A0A0Q4WPJ1-F1
#
_cell.length_a   1.000
_cell.length_b   1.000
_cell.length_c   1.000
_cell.angle_alpha   90.00
_cell.angle_beta   90.00
_cell.angle_gamma   90.00
#
_symmetry.space_group_name_H-M   'P 1'
#
loop_
_entity.id
_entity.type
_entity.pdbx_description
1 polymer ?
#
loop_
_entity_poly.entity_id
_entity_poly.type
_entity_poly.pdbx_seq_one_letter_code
_entity_poly.pdbx_strand_id
1 'polypeptide(L)'
;MTLSVLAGTVGAASAASFEFVPAPQIDLNRVYRVDKVTGEVTSCQYGLREGAVGSVGLTVCYGSGEGASAQAPSEYGLVASRHTREAGVFRVNYRTGEMSICYVQLQKEAVVCTAQANPATSGPEEAVATGQAPGRAGPSATPPQNTRP
;
A
#
# COMPACT_ATOMS: atom_id res chain seq x y z
N MET A 1 50.80 -30.75 7.74
CA MET A 1 50.04 -29.55 8.15
C MET A 1 49.20 -29.12 6.97
N THR A 2 47.90 -29.46 6.99
CA THR A 2 46.92 -29.13 5.95
C THR A 2 46.36 -27.74 6.21
N LEU A 3 46.44 -26.85 5.22
CA LEU A 3 45.98 -25.48 5.28
C LEU A 3 44.51 -25.42 4.84
N SER A 4 43.59 -25.21 5.77
CA SER A 4 42.17 -25.02 5.48
C SER A 4 41.90 -23.57 5.08
N VAL A 5 41.45 -23.35 3.83
CA VAL A 5 40.99 -22.04 3.35
C VAL A 5 39.52 -21.87 3.76
N LEU A 6 39.22 -20.90 4.63
CA LEU A 6 37.86 -20.46 4.89
C LEU A 6 37.40 -19.57 3.73
N ALA A 7 36.62 -20.14 2.81
CA ALA A 7 35.87 -19.36 1.83
C ALA A 7 34.71 -18.66 2.53
N GLY A 8 34.89 -17.38 2.89
CA GLY A 8 33.81 -16.54 3.36
C GLY A 8 32.80 -16.29 2.25
N THR A 9 31.55 -16.71 2.47
CA THR A 9 30.42 -16.34 1.61
C THR A 9 30.16 -14.85 1.77
N VAL A 10 30.69 -14.05 0.85
CA VAL A 10 30.32 -12.64 0.71
C VAL A 10 28.85 -12.62 0.28
N GLY A 11 27.94 -12.43 1.23
CA GLY A 11 26.54 -12.19 0.93
C GLY A 11 26.44 -10.96 0.04
N ALA A 12 26.01 -11.13 -1.20
CA ALA A 12 25.75 -10.01 -2.09
C ALA A 12 24.66 -9.15 -1.44
N ALA A 13 25.05 -7.98 -0.93
CA ALA A 13 24.10 -6.97 -0.52
C ALA A 13 23.37 -6.50 -1.78
N SER A 14 22.21 -7.09 -2.06
CA SER A 14 21.31 -6.57 -3.08
C SER A 14 20.90 -5.17 -2.63
N ALA A 15 21.16 -4.17 -3.45
CA ALA A 15 20.66 -2.82 -3.23
C ALA A 15 19.14 -2.85 -3.40
N ALA A 16 18.43 -3.12 -2.30
CA ALA A 16 16.99 -3.10 -2.27
C ALA A 16 16.51 -1.70 -2.71
N SER A 17 15.71 -1.67 -3.76
CA SER A 17 15.14 -0.44 -4.28
C SER A 17 13.81 -0.23 -3.58
N PHE A 18 13.73 0.79 -2.73
CA PHE A 18 12.51 1.08 -1.98
C PHE A 18 11.77 2.28 -2.56
N GLU A 19 10.45 2.28 -2.43
CA GLU A 19 9.58 3.43 -2.72
C GLU A 19 8.78 3.79 -1.46
N PHE A 20 8.50 5.08 -1.28
CA PHE A 20 7.86 5.62 -0.09
C PHE A 20 6.66 6.48 -0.44
N VAL A 21 5.57 6.30 0.30
CA VAL A 21 4.34 7.09 0.15
C VAL A 21 3.79 7.48 1.53
N PRO A 22 3.45 8.76 1.76
CA PRO A 22 2.83 9.17 3.01
C PRO A 22 1.43 8.55 3.15
N ALA A 23 1.04 8.28 4.39
CA ALA A 23 -0.30 7.83 4.70
C ALA A 23 -1.30 8.94 4.30
N PRO A 24 -2.43 8.60 3.64
CA PRO A 24 -3.38 9.60 3.15
C PRO A 24 -4.26 10.24 4.23
N GLN A 25 -4.26 9.69 5.45
CA GLN A 25 -5.04 10.24 6.56
C GLN A 25 -4.49 11.61 6.98
N ILE A 26 -5.40 12.54 7.24
CA ILE A 26 -5.06 13.83 7.86
C ILE A 26 -4.67 13.57 9.32
N ASP A 27 -3.71 14.34 9.83
CA ASP A 27 -3.19 14.26 11.20
C ASP A 27 -2.50 12.93 11.57
N LEU A 28 -2.19 12.08 10.59
CA LEU A 28 -1.41 10.86 10.79
C LEU A 28 -0.01 10.98 10.17
N ASN A 29 1.01 11.15 11.02
CA ASN A 29 2.39 11.22 10.56
C ASN A 29 2.97 9.81 10.33
N ARG A 30 2.52 9.15 9.27
CA ARG A 30 2.95 7.80 8.88
C ARG A 30 3.40 7.77 7.42
N VAL A 31 4.42 6.98 7.13
CA VAL A 31 4.93 6.72 5.77
C VAL A 31 4.99 5.22 5.56
N TYR A 32 4.53 4.76 4.40
CA TYR A 32 4.65 3.38 3.96
C TYR A 32 5.88 3.23 3.06
N ARG A 33 6.53 2.07 3.15
CA ARG A 33 7.65 1.66 2.30
C ARG A 33 7.29 0.38 1.59
N VAL A 34 7.58 0.27 0.30
CA VAL A 34 7.57 -0.99 -0.44
C VAL A 34 8.96 -1.34 -0.95
N ASP A 35 9.32 -2.63 -0.92
CA ASP A 35 10.42 -3.16 -1.73
C ASP A 35 9.93 -3.32 -3.18
N LYS A 36 10.55 -2.60 -4.12
CA LYS A 36 10.11 -2.56 -5.51
C LYS A 36 10.23 -3.90 -6.23
N VAL A 37 11.01 -4.85 -5.72
CA VAL A 37 11.21 -6.17 -6.32
C VAL A 37 10.32 -7.21 -5.66
N THR A 38 10.29 -7.27 -4.33
CA THR A 38 9.54 -8.31 -3.59
C THR A 38 8.10 -7.93 -3.30
N GLY A 39 7.77 -6.64 -3.31
CA GLY A 39 6.46 -6.13 -2.94
C GLY A 39 6.17 -6.19 -1.43
N GLU A 40 7.16 -6.44 -0.58
CA GLU A 40 7.00 -6.34 0.88
C GLU A 40 6.67 -4.91 1.28
N VAL A 41 5.66 -4.73 2.14
CA VAL A 41 5.22 -3.40 2.60
C VAL A 41 5.37 -3.30 4.11
N THR A 42 6.01 -2.23 4.57
CA THR A 42 6.04 -1.85 5.99
C THR A 42 5.63 -0.38 6.15
N SER A 43 5.50 0.09 7.38
CA SER A 43 5.27 1.50 7.67
C SER A 43 6.10 1.99 8.85
N CYS A 44 6.40 3.28 8.82
CA CYS A 44 7.00 4.00 9.94
C CYS A 44 6.11 5.17 10.33
N GLN A 45 6.10 5.50 11.62
CA GLN A 45 5.33 6.60 12.18
C GLN A 45 6.21 7.45 13.09
N TYR A 46 5.98 8.75 13.05
CA TYR A 46 6.50 9.66 14.06
C TYR A 46 5.69 9.54 15.36
N GLY A 47 6.39 9.34 16.46
CA GLY A 47 5.83 9.37 17.82
C GLY A 47 6.62 10.31 18.72
N LEU A 48 5.97 10.79 19.77
CA LEU A 48 6.63 11.52 20.87
C LEU A 48 6.93 10.54 21.99
N ARG A 49 8.05 10.73 22.70
CA ARG A 49 8.30 9.99 23.95
C ARG A 49 7.35 10.52 25.03
N GLU A 50 6.66 9.62 25.73
CA GLU A 50 5.76 9.99 26.84
C GLU A 50 6.52 10.76 27.94
N GLY A 51 5.86 11.77 28.52
CA GLY A 51 6.34 12.49 29.70
C GLY A 51 7.16 13.76 29.44
N ALA A 52 7.35 14.20 28.20
CA ALA A 52 8.24 15.32 27.91
C ALA A 52 7.59 16.38 27.03
N VAL A 53 7.13 17.46 27.68
CA VAL A 53 6.97 18.76 27.03
C VAL A 53 8.37 19.19 26.58
N GLY A 54 8.67 19.08 25.27
CA GLY A 54 9.99 19.37 24.70
C GLY A 54 10.88 18.16 24.37
N SER A 55 10.37 16.91 24.33
CA SER A 55 11.17 15.75 23.90
C SER A 55 11.48 15.71 22.41
N VAL A 56 12.61 15.07 22.09
CA VAL A 56 12.98 14.61 20.75
C VAL A 56 11.96 13.56 20.28
N GLY A 57 11.34 13.79 19.13
CA GLY A 57 10.46 12.80 18.52
C GLY A 57 11.23 11.58 17.98
N LEU A 58 10.52 10.46 17.84
CA LEU A 58 11.07 9.19 17.38
C LEU A 58 10.35 8.71 16.13
N THR A 59 11.09 8.13 15.19
CA THR A 59 10.53 7.32 14.11
C THR A 59 10.44 5.85 14.56
N VAL A 60 9.22 5.34 14.68
CA VAL A 60 8.93 3.93 14.99
C VAL A 60 8.51 3.22 13.71
N CYS A 61 9.17 2.12 13.37
CA CYS A 61 8.83 1.30 12.19
C CYS A 61 8.37 -0.07 12.62
N TYR A 62 7.43 -0.65 11.87
CA TYR A 62 7.12 -2.08 11.98
C TYR A 62 8.32 -2.89 11.49
N GLY A 63 8.76 -3.83 12.33
CA GLY A 63 9.94 -4.66 12.14
C GLY A 63 9.75 -5.78 11.13
N SER A 64 10.77 -6.63 11.02
CA SER A 64 10.74 -7.81 10.16
C SER A 64 9.61 -8.76 10.60
N GLY A 65 8.77 -9.19 9.65
CA GLY A 65 7.61 -10.05 9.92
C GLY A 65 6.35 -9.32 10.39
N GLU A 66 6.46 -8.04 10.75
CA GLU A 66 5.32 -7.16 11.07
C GLU A 66 4.82 -6.37 9.85
N GLY A 67 5.51 -6.52 8.72
CA GLY A 67 5.13 -6.00 7.42
C GLY A 67 4.25 -6.97 6.64
N ALA A 68 3.58 -6.46 5.61
CA ALA A 68 2.89 -7.30 4.65
C ALA A 68 3.91 -8.11 3.84
N SER A 69 3.65 -9.41 3.72
CA SER A 69 4.59 -10.37 3.16
C SER A 69 4.92 -10.14 1.68
N ALA A 70 6.08 -10.66 1.30
CA ALA A 70 6.56 -10.69 -0.08
C ALA A 70 5.54 -11.36 -1.01
N GLN A 71 5.56 -10.90 -2.25
CA GLN A 71 4.81 -11.46 -3.37
C GLN A 71 5.78 -12.12 -4.34
N ALA A 72 5.25 -12.67 -5.44
CA ALA A 72 6.10 -13.08 -6.55
C ALA A 72 6.95 -11.88 -7.03
N PRO A 73 8.26 -12.04 -7.26
CA PRO A 73 9.12 -10.93 -7.68
C PRO A 73 8.59 -10.22 -8.94
N SER A 74 8.46 -8.89 -8.87
CA SER A 74 7.94 -8.07 -9.98
C SER A 74 8.47 -6.63 -9.91
N GLU A 75 7.72 -5.65 -10.42
CA GLU A 75 7.95 -4.22 -10.24
C GLU A 75 6.79 -3.63 -9.43
N TYR A 76 7.04 -3.36 -8.15
CA TYR A 76 6.05 -2.86 -7.21
C TYR A 76 6.24 -1.38 -6.93
N GLY A 77 5.13 -0.70 -6.67
CA GLY A 77 5.09 0.66 -6.13
C GLY A 77 3.91 0.86 -5.20
N LEU A 78 3.76 2.09 -4.71
CA LEU A 78 2.70 2.49 -3.79
C LEU A 78 1.87 3.64 -4.38
N VAL A 79 0.56 3.58 -4.16
CA VAL A 79 -0.36 4.67 -4.52
C VAL A 79 -1.27 4.96 -3.33
N ALA A 80 -1.17 6.16 -2.77
CA ALA A 80 -2.06 6.59 -1.70
C ALA A 80 -3.49 6.79 -2.22
N SER A 81 -4.46 6.17 -1.54
CA SER A 81 -5.87 6.48 -1.79
C SER A 81 -6.17 7.93 -1.39
N ARG A 82 -7.10 8.60 -2.07
CA ARG A 82 -7.58 9.94 -1.69
C ARG A 82 -8.86 9.90 -0.86
N HIS A 83 -9.14 8.74 -0.26
CA HIS A 83 -10.36 8.53 0.51
C HIS A 83 -10.18 9.02 1.94
N THR A 84 -11.20 9.68 2.52
CA THR A 84 -11.05 10.36 3.82
C THR A 84 -11.42 9.48 5.02
N ARG A 85 -12.16 8.39 4.82
CA ARG A 85 -12.58 7.48 5.91
C ARG A 85 -11.81 6.17 5.90
N GLU A 86 -12.00 5.36 4.86
CA GLU A 86 -11.28 4.11 4.62
C GLU A 86 -9.98 4.37 3.85
N ALA A 87 -9.11 5.21 4.41
CA ALA A 87 -7.88 5.59 3.74
C ALA A 87 -6.82 4.49 3.90
N GLY A 88 -6.16 4.15 2.81
CA GLY A 88 -5.04 3.20 2.77
C GLY A 88 -4.09 3.49 1.61
N VAL A 89 -3.04 2.68 1.50
CA VAL A 89 -2.08 2.78 0.40
C VAL A 89 -2.17 1.50 -0.43
N PHE A 90 -2.40 1.63 -1.73
CA PHE A 90 -2.36 0.49 -2.63
C PHE A 90 -0.93 0.11 -2.93
N ARG A 91 -0.60 -1.16 -2.71
CA ARG A 91 0.52 -1.82 -3.38
C ARG A 91 0.08 -2.17 -4.78
N VAL A 92 0.87 -1.75 -5.77
CA VAL A 92 0.58 -1.95 -7.19
C VAL A 92 1.72 -2.74 -7.82
N ASN A 93 1.41 -3.81 -8.53
CA ASN A 93 2.33 -4.50 -9.42
C ASN A 93 2.24 -3.84 -10.80
N TYR A 94 3.21 -3.00 -11.17
CA TYR A 94 3.19 -2.26 -12.43
C TYR A 94 3.32 -3.14 -13.67
N ARG A 95 3.78 -4.40 -13.53
CA ARG A 95 3.86 -5.32 -14.67
C ARG A 95 2.54 -6.04 -14.95
N THR A 96 1.81 -6.42 -13.91
CA THR A 96 0.58 -7.23 -14.05
C THR A 96 -0.71 -6.41 -13.91
N GLY A 97 -0.63 -5.22 -13.33
CA GLY A 97 -1.79 -4.39 -12.97
C GLY A 97 -2.51 -4.88 -11.71
N GLU A 98 -1.99 -5.90 -11.03
CA GLU A 98 -2.54 -6.36 -9.75
C GLU A 98 -2.36 -5.31 -8.67
N MET A 99 -3.36 -5.20 -7.79
CA MET A 99 -3.35 -4.25 -6.70
C MET A 99 -3.91 -4.88 -5.42
N SER A 100 -3.35 -4.45 -4.29
CA SER A 100 -3.83 -4.78 -2.94
C SER A 100 -3.76 -3.54 -2.07
N ILE A 101 -4.81 -3.25 -1.29
CA ILE A 101 -4.76 -2.14 -0.34
C ILE A 101 -4.05 -2.59 0.94
N CYS A 102 -3.13 -1.76 1.42
CA CYS A 102 -2.32 -1.99 2.61
C CYS A 102 -2.63 -0.97 3.70
N TYR A 103 -2.73 -1.43 4.95
CA TYR A 103 -3.08 -0.63 6.12
C TYR A 103 -2.48 -1.23 7.39
N VAL A 104 -2.50 -0.48 8.49
CA VAL A 104 -2.10 -0.98 9.81
C VAL A 104 -3.30 -1.64 10.47
N GLN A 105 -3.19 -2.93 10.78
CA GLN A 105 -4.17 -3.65 11.56
C GLN A 105 -3.86 -3.48 13.06
N LEU A 106 -4.60 -2.60 13.73
CA LEU A 106 -4.39 -2.27 15.14
C LEU A 106 -4.46 -3.48 16.07
N GLN A 107 -5.30 -4.46 15.76
CA GLN A 107 -5.49 -5.68 16.58
C GLN A 107 -4.27 -6.60 16.61
N LYS A 108 -3.44 -6.55 15.56
CA LYS A 108 -2.26 -7.42 15.41
C LYS A 108 -0.96 -6.63 15.40
N GLU A 109 -1.04 -5.31 15.58
CA GLU A 109 0.09 -4.39 15.50
C GLU A 109 0.98 -4.67 14.29
N ALA A 110 0.36 -4.85 13.12
CA ALA A 110 1.06 -5.24 11.90
C ALA A 110 0.54 -4.44 10.70
N VAL A 111 1.41 -4.26 9.71
CA VAL A 111 1.01 -3.79 8.38
C VAL A 111 0.55 -4.99 7.58
N VAL A 112 -0.67 -4.93 7.06
CA VAL A 112 -1.27 -6.00 6.26
C VAL A 112 -1.73 -5.45 4.92
N CYS A 113 -1.76 -6.30 3.90
CA CYS A 113 -2.39 -6.01 2.62
C CYS A 113 -3.52 -7.01 2.37
N THR A 114 -4.55 -6.58 1.63
CA THR A 114 -5.58 -7.50 1.11
C THR A 114 -4.98 -8.49 0.11
N ALA A 115 -5.78 -9.48 -0.31
CA ALA A 115 -5.46 -10.27 -1.49
C ALA A 115 -5.24 -9.36 -2.72
N GLN A 116 -4.37 -9.79 -3.63
CA GLN A 116 -4.16 -9.08 -4.89
C GLN A 116 -5.37 -9.30 -5.80
N ALA A 117 -5.92 -8.20 -6.31
CA ALA A 117 -6.99 -8.19 -7.29
C ALA A 117 -6.47 -7.62 -8.61
N ASN A 118 -6.91 -8.18 -9.74
CA ASN A 118 -6.58 -7.68 -11.06
C ASN A 118 -7.87 -7.27 -11.78
N PRO A 119 -8.02 -6.02 -12.26
CA PRO A 119 -9.24 -5.57 -12.94
C PRO A 119 -9.55 -6.36 -14.22
N ALA A 120 -8.57 -7.05 -14.81
CA ALA A 120 -8.79 -7.90 -15.99
C ALA A 120 -9.38 -9.29 -15.65
N THR A 121 -9.29 -9.73 -14.40
CA THR A 121 -9.75 -11.08 -13.96
C THR A 121 -10.79 -11.04 -12.85
N SER A 122 -10.94 -9.92 -12.15
CA SER A 122 -12.01 -9.72 -11.17
C SER A 122 -13.32 -9.45 -11.92
N GLY A 123 -14.23 -10.43 -11.88
CA GLY A 123 -15.54 -10.33 -12.50
C GLY A 123 -16.43 -9.26 -11.84
N PRO A 124 -17.60 -8.91 -12.45
CA PRO A 124 -18.51 -7.89 -11.94
C PRO A 124 -19.03 -8.13 -10.52
N GLU A 125 -18.94 -9.37 -10.02
CA GLU A 125 -19.51 -9.82 -8.76
C GLU A 125 -18.73 -9.32 -7.53
N GLU A 126 -17.43 -9.01 -7.66
CA GLU A 126 -16.61 -8.48 -6.56
C GLU A 126 -16.71 -6.96 -6.41
N ALA A 127 -17.35 -6.27 -7.37
CA ALA A 127 -17.55 -4.82 -7.35
C ALA A 127 -18.69 -4.37 -6.40
N VAL A 128 -19.41 -5.31 -5.77
CA VAL A 128 -20.68 -5.02 -5.06
C VAL A 128 -20.49 -4.80 -3.54
N ALA A 129 -19.34 -5.12 -2.94
CA ALA A 129 -19.21 -5.05 -1.47
C ALA A 129 -18.80 -3.66 -0.90
N THR A 130 -18.40 -2.70 -1.74
CA THR A 130 -18.08 -1.33 -1.28
C THR A 130 -18.83 -0.28 -2.11
N GLY A 131 -20.05 0.03 -1.66
CA GLY A 131 -20.72 1.29 -1.98
C GLY A 131 -21.13 1.44 -3.43
N GLN A 132 -22.32 0.95 -3.76
CA GLN A 132 -23.08 1.33 -4.94
C GLN A 132 -23.14 2.86 -5.03
N ALA A 133 -22.35 3.47 -5.92
CA ALA A 133 -22.53 4.88 -6.28
C ALA A 133 -23.78 4.98 -7.16
N PRO A 134 -24.87 5.63 -6.73
CA PRO A 134 -26.00 5.85 -7.62
C PRO A 134 -25.60 6.96 -8.60
N GLY A 135 -25.59 6.67 -9.90
CA GLY A 135 -25.62 7.75 -10.88
C GLY A 135 -24.84 7.61 -12.17
N ARG A 136 -24.35 6.43 -12.57
CA ARG A 136 -23.91 6.26 -13.97
C ARG A 136 -25.09 5.87 -14.87
N ALA A 137 -26.04 6.79 -15.01
CA ALA A 137 -26.94 6.80 -16.15
C ALA A 137 -26.10 7.11 -17.40
N GLY A 138 -26.10 6.19 -18.36
CA GLY A 138 -25.47 6.39 -19.67
C GLY A 138 -26.11 7.54 -20.45
N PRO A 139 -25.46 8.00 -21.54
CA PRO A 139 -25.91 9.16 -22.29
C PRO A 139 -27.05 8.74 -23.21
N SER A 140 -28.29 9.15 -22.92
CA SER A 140 -29.36 9.24 -23.94
C SER A 140 -30.61 9.90 -23.35
N ALA A 141 -30.85 11.15 -23.75
CA ALA A 141 -32.12 11.62 -24.30
C ALA A 141 -32.12 13.16 -24.29
N THR A 142 -31.95 13.74 -25.47
CA THR A 142 -32.28 15.14 -25.76
C THR A 142 -33.75 15.40 -25.39
N PRO A 143 -34.10 16.44 -24.63
CA PRO A 143 -35.51 16.78 -24.39
C PRO A 143 -36.11 17.40 -25.66
N PRO A 144 -37.37 17.08 -26.03
CA PRO A 144 -38.04 17.77 -27.13
C PRO A 144 -38.30 19.22 -26.75
N GLN A 145 -37.83 20.15 -27.58
CA GLN A 145 -38.21 21.55 -27.48
C GLN A 145 -39.67 21.69 -27.91
N ASN A 146 -40.54 22.01 -26.94
CA ASN A 146 -41.93 22.33 -27.20
C ASN A 146 -42.00 23.77 -27.75
N THR A 147 -42.00 23.90 -29.08
CA THR A 147 -42.38 25.13 -29.76
C THR A 147 -43.86 25.39 -29.53
N ARG A 148 -44.21 26.57 -29.03
CA ARG A 148 -45.58 27.07 -29.10
C ARG A 148 -45.57 28.50 -29.66
N PRO A 149 -46.46 28.81 -30.63
CA PRO A 149 -46.65 30.16 -31.16
C PRO A 149 -47.32 31.10 -30.15
#